data_AF-A0A4U0Q2D8-F1
#
_entry.id   AF-A0A4U0Q2D8-F1
#
_cell.length_a   1.000
_cell.length_b   1.000
_cell.length_c   1.000
_cell.angle_alpha   90.00
_cell.angle_beta   90.00
_cell.angle_gamma   90.00
#
_symmetry.space_group_name_H-M   'P 1'
#
loop_
_entity.id
_entity.type
_entity.pdbx_description
1 polymer ?
#
loop_
_entity_poly.entity_id
_entity_poly.type
_entity_poly.pdbx_seq_one_letter_code
_entity_poly.pdbx_strand_id
1 'polypeptide(L)'
;MIDHTGINVSNLLQSRQFYQTVLATLGYTIRLDFGVAVGFGDGDAEAGDDPGGDFWISQGEPHTPRSHIAFRATSVEQVAAFHAAALAAGARDNGAPGPRPHYHAGYYAAFVFDPDGYNIEAVFHGRTAPGLEATATS
;
A
#
# COMPACT_ATOMS: atom_id res chain seq x y z
N MET A 1 -6.99 -11.33 -9.61
CA MET A 1 -7.18 -11.55 -8.17
C MET A 1 -5.88 -12.13 -7.65
N ILE A 2 -5.23 -11.43 -6.74
CA ILE A 2 -4.08 -11.93 -5.99
C ILE A 2 -4.64 -12.30 -4.62
N ASP A 3 -4.30 -13.47 -4.11
CA ASP A 3 -4.76 -13.93 -2.80
C ASP A 3 -3.92 -13.28 -1.69
N HIS A 4 -2.62 -13.55 -1.69
CA HIS A 4 -1.64 -12.86 -0.85
C HIS A 4 -0.28 -12.74 -1.56
N THR A 5 0.59 -11.89 -1.02
CA THR A 5 1.99 -11.76 -1.42
C THR A 5 2.87 -11.50 -0.21
N GLY A 6 4.18 -11.60 -0.37
CA GLY A 6 5.10 -11.31 0.71
C GLY A 6 6.48 -10.84 0.26
N ILE A 7 7.14 -10.13 1.17
CA ILE A 7 8.51 -9.65 1.02
C ILE A 7 9.37 -10.01 2.23
N ASN A 8 10.67 -10.17 1.98
CA ASN A 8 11.65 -10.22 3.05
C ASN A 8 12.06 -8.81 3.47
N VAL A 9 12.21 -8.59 4.77
CA VAL A 9 12.64 -7.32 5.37
C VAL A 9 13.86 -7.54 6.25
N SER A 10 14.81 -6.61 6.24
CA SER A 10 16.07 -6.77 6.96
C SER A 10 15.92 -6.59 8.48
N ASN A 11 14.87 -5.88 8.91
CA ASN A 11 14.53 -5.69 10.32
C ASN A 11 13.02 -5.80 10.52
N LEU A 12 12.56 -6.98 10.90
CA LEU A 12 11.13 -7.28 11.06
C LEU A 12 10.46 -6.38 12.10
N LEU A 13 11.13 -6.03 13.20
CA LEU A 13 10.54 -5.17 14.22
C LEU A 13 10.28 -3.76 13.67
N GLN A 14 11.26 -3.20 12.96
CA GLN A 14 11.13 -1.88 12.33
C GLN A 14 10.05 -1.90 11.24
N SER A 15 10.10 -2.88 10.34
CA SER A 15 9.16 -2.97 9.23
C SER A 15 7.75 -3.29 9.71
N ARG A 16 7.59 -4.10 10.76
CA ARG A 16 6.27 -4.33 11.39
C ARG A 16 5.66 -3.02 11.89
N GLN A 17 6.42 -2.22 12.66
CA GLN A 17 5.92 -0.94 13.17
C GLN A 17 5.55 0.00 12.02
N PHE A 18 6.41 0.08 11.01
CA PHE A 18 6.15 0.85 9.79
C PHE A 18 4.83 0.42 9.12
N TYR A 19 4.71 -0.84 8.72
CA TYR A 19 3.53 -1.33 8.00
C TYR A 19 2.26 -1.31 8.86
N GLN A 20 2.36 -1.56 10.17
CA GLN A 20 1.22 -1.43 11.07
C GLN A 20 0.68 0.00 11.11
N THR A 21 1.56 1.00 11.25
CA THR A 21 1.15 2.42 11.27
C THR A 21 0.62 2.88 9.92
N VAL A 22 1.30 2.51 8.84
CA VAL A 22 1.00 2.99 7.50
C VAL A 22 -0.25 2.32 6.92
N LEU A 23 -0.35 1.00 7.00
CA LEU A 23 -1.49 0.28 6.39
C LEU A 23 -2.78 0.46 7.20
N ALA A 24 -2.70 0.83 8.48
CA ALA A 24 -3.89 1.19 9.26
C ALA A 24 -4.67 2.37 8.66
N THR A 25 -4.02 3.29 7.92
CA THR A 25 -4.74 4.38 7.23
C THR A 25 -5.60 3.89 6.07
N LEU A 26 -5.35 2.65 5.60
CA LEU A 26 -6.09 1.99 4.53
C LEU A 26 -7.06 0.93 5.08
N GLY A 27 -7.20 0.80 6.41
CA GLY A 27 -8.08 -0.18 7.05
C GLY A 27 -7.42 -1.52 7.37
N TYR A 28 -6.13 -1.70 7.08
CA TYR A 28 -5.44 -2.96 7.38
C TYR A 28 -5.11 -3.08 8.87
N THR A 29 -5.07 -4.33 9.34
CA THR A 29 -4.63 -4.72 10.68
C THR A 29 -3.61 -5.84 10.59
N ILE A 30 -2.88 -6.12 11.68
CA ILE A 30 -2.11 -7.36 11.80
C ILE A 30 -3.11 -8.50 11.99
N ARG A 31 -3.12 -9.44 11.04
CA ARG A 31 -3.99 -10.61 11.05
C ARG A 31 -3.33 -11.80 11.74
N LEU A 32 -2.05 -12.02 11.45
CA LEU A 32 -1.21 -13.04 12.10
C LEU A 32 0.19 -12.51 12.39
N ASP A 33 0.76 -12.98 13.49
CA ASP A 33 2.12 -12.68 13.90
C ASP A 33 2.78 -13.98 14.40
N PHE A 34 3.75 -14.47 13.64
CA PHE A 34 4.52 -15.68 13.97
C PHE A 34 5.88 -15.35 14.61
N GLY A 35 6.17 -14.08 14.92
CA GLY A 35 7.45 -13.62 15.45
C GLY A 35 8.60 -13.58 14.43
N VAL A 36 8.55 -14.39 13.38
CA VAL A 36 9.49 -14.39 12.23
C VAL A 36 8.84 -13.88 10.94
N ALA A 37 7.51 -13.78 10.92
CA ALA A 37 6.72 -13.23 9.83
C ALA A 37 5.44 -12.61 10.39
N VAL A 38 4.95 -11.56 9.73
CA VAL A 38 3.73 -10.83 10.10
C VAL A 38 2.85 -10.67 8.86
N GLY A 39 1.58 -11.05 8.99
CA GLY A 39 0.56 -10.93 7.96
C GLY A 39 -0.38 -9.76 8.24
N PHE A 40 -0.63 -8.96 7.21
CA PHE A 40 -1.51 -7.80 7.22
C PHE A 40 -2.66 -8.02 6.24
N GLY A 41 -3.87 -7.64 6.63
CA GLY A 41 -5.07 -7.74 5.80
C GLY A 41 -6.14 -6.78 6.28
N ASP A 42 -7.25 -6.72 5.54
CA ASP A 42 -8.41 -5.91 5.90
C ASP A 42 -8.86 -6.16 7.36
N GLY A 43 -9.10 -5.09 8.11
CA GLY A 43 -9.64 -5.15 9.48
C GLY A 43 -11.05 -5.71 9.53
N ASP A 44 -11.82 -5.57 8.45
CA ASP A 44 -13.23 -6.00 8.35
C ASP A 44 -13.38 -7.35 7.62
N ALA A 45 -12.33 -8.18 7.57
CA ALA A 45 -12.37 -9.46 6.87
C ALA A 45 -13.41 -10.44 7.45
N GLU A 46 -14.06 -11.19 6.57
CA GLU A 46 -15.22 -12.04 6.79
C GLU A 46 -14.86 -13.53 6.86
N ALA A 47 -15.84 -14.36 7.21
CA ALA A 47 -15.68 -15.81 7.18
C ALA A 47 -15.39 -16.32 5.76
N GLY A 48 -14.18 -16.85 5.55
CA GLY A 48 -13.71 -17.36 4.26
C GLY A 48 -12.50 -16.61 3.70
N ASP A 49 -12.17 -15.44 4.25
CA ASP A 49 -10.93 -14.73 3.93
C ASP A 49 -9.71 -15.45 4.53
N ASP A 50 -8.53 -15.22 3.94
CA ASP A 50 -7.27 -15.77 4.47
C ASP A 50 -7.04 -15.25 5.91
N PRO A 51 -6.94 -16.14 6.92
CA PRO A 51 -6.60 -15.71 8.27
C PRO A 51 -5.27 -14.94 8.34
N GLY A 52 -4.38 -15.12 7.37
CA GLY A 52 -3.11 -14.42 7.21
C GLY A 52 -3.18 -12.99 6.67
N GLY A 53 -4.24 -12.66 5.93
CA GLY A 53 -4.35 -11.43 5.15
C GLY A 53 -3.49 -11.40 3.88
N ASP A 54 -3.58 -10.29 3.15
CA ASP A 54 -3.09 -10.15 1.78
C ASP A 54 -1.58 -9.90 1.66
N PHE A 55 -0.95 -9.34 2.70
CA PHE A 55 0.43 -8.87 2.63
C PHE A 55 1.28 -9.36 3.80
N TRP A 56 2.36 -10.04 3.48
CA TRP A 56 3.28 -10.60 4.46
C TRP A 56 4.66 -9.94 4.43
N ILE A 57 5.23 -9.73 5.61
CA ILE A 57 6.65 -9.44 5.77
C ILE A 57 7.32 -10.55 6.57
N SER A 58 8.49 -10.99 6.14
CA SER A 58 9.30 -12.01 6.83
C SER A 58 10.71 -11.48 7.10
N GLN A 59 11.29 -11.82 8.25
CA GLN A 59 12.68 -11.48 8.54
C GLN A 59 13.61 -12.19 7.54
N GLY A 60 14.46 -11.45 6.84
CA GLY A 60 15.42 -12.04 5.89
C GLY A 60 16.14 -11.01 5.01
N GLU A 61 16.87 -11.50 4.02
CA GLU A 61 17.51 -10.66 3.01
C GLU A 61 16.46 -10.02 2.10
N PRO A 62 16.39 -8.67 1.99
CA PRO A 62 15.44 -8.00 1.12
C PRO A 62 15.59 -8.40 -0.35
N HIS A 63 14.46 -8.60 -1.04
CA HIS A 63 14.42 -9.02 -2.44
C HIS A 63 15.14 -8.03 -3.36
N THR A 64 15.87 -8.56 -4.34
CA THR A 64 16.60 -7.77 -5.34
C THR A 64 16.21 -8.22 -6.76
N PRO A 65 15.69 -7.33 -7.62
CA PRO A 65 15.38 -5.92 -7.36
C PRO A 65 14.24 -5.74 -6.34
N ARG A 66 14.14 -4.53 -5.77
CA ARG A 66 13.04 -4.19 -4.86
C ARG A 66 11.72 -4.19 -5.61
N SER A 67 10.74 -4.93 -5.08
CA SER A 67 9.39 -4.95 -5.62
C SER A 67 8.65 -3.63 -5.42
N HIS A 68 7.67 -3.40 -6.27
CA HIS A 68 6.65 -2.37 -6.10
C HIS A 68 5.34 -3.03 -5.65
N ILE A 69 4.73 -2.49 -4.60
CA ILE A 69 3.49 -3.02 -4.01
C ILE A 69 2.51 -1.85 -3.87
N ALA A 70 1.35 -1.97 -4.51
CA ALA A 70 0.30 -0.96 -4.48
C ALA A 70 -0.91 -1.48 -3.69
N PHE A 71 -1.28 -0.73 -2.64
CA PHE A 71 -2.45 -0.98 -1.82
C PHE A 71 -3.61 -0.11 -2.31
N ARG A 72 -4.80 -0.70 -2.38
CA ARG A 72 -5.99 0.00 -2.84
C ARG A 72 -6.54 0.88 -1.71
N ALA A 73 -6.67 2.17 -1.98
CA ALA A 73 -7.40 3.11 -1.16
C ALA A 73 -8.85 3.26 -1.66
N THR A 74 -9.74 3.66 -0.76
CA THR A 74 -11.16 3.92 -1.04
C THR A 74 -11.46 5.40 -1.31
N SER A 75 -10.50 6.30 -1.06
CA SER A 75 -10.63 7.73 -1.30
C SER A 75 -9.28 8.44 -1.46
N VAL A 76 -9.31 9.69 -1.93
CA VAL A 76 -8.10 10.53 -2.03
C VAL A 76 -7.53 10.90 -0.64
N GLU A 77 -8.40 11.00 0.36
CA GLU A 77 -8.04 11.27 1.76
C GLU A 77 -7.25 10.10 2.35
N GLN A 78 -7.63 8.85 2.05
CA GLN A 78 -6.86 7.67 2.47
C GLN A 78 -5.46 7.65 1.84
N VAL A 79 -5.33 8.03 0.56
CA VAL A 79 -4.02 8.16 -0.11
C VAL A 79 -3.16 9.23 0.58
N ALA A 80 -3.75 10.38 0.91
CA ALA A 80 -3.04 11.44 1.62
C ALA A 80 -2.63 11.04 3.04
N ALA A 81 -3.52 10.37 3.77
CA ALA A 81 -3.25 9.86 5.13
C ALA A 81 -2.14 8.80 5.13
N PHE A 82 -2.17 7.87 4.18
CA PHE A 82 -1.11 6.87 3.97
C PHE A 82 0.26 7.54 3.80
N HIS A 83 0.35 8.52 2.90
CA HIS A 83 1.61 9.19 2.62
C HIS A 83 2.13 9.95 3.83
N ALA A 84 1.26 10.71 4.50
CA ALA A 84 1.63 11.44 5.71
C ALA A 84 2.10 10.51 6.83
N ALA A 85 1.40 9.40 7.06
CA ALA A 85 1.77 8.40 8.06
C ALA A 85 3.11 7.72 7.73
N ALA A 86 3.35 7.40 6.45
CA ALA A 86 4.59 6.79 6.01
C ALA A 86 5.79 7.72 6.21
N LEU A 87 5.66 9.00 5.84
CA LEU A 87 6.72 9.98 6.08
C LEU A 87 6.98 10.20 7.57
N ALA A 88 5.92 10.25 8.39
CA ALA A 88 6.06 10.35 9.85
C ALA A 88 6.74 9.11 10.46
N ALA A 89 6.55 7.94 9.85
CA ALA A 89 7.21 6.68 10.22
C ALA A 89 8.64 6.53 9.64
N GLY A 90 9.17 7.56 8.99
CA GLY A 90 10.56 7.60 8.51
C GLY A 90 10.77 7.07 7.09
N ALA A 91 9.71 6.83 6.32
CA ALA A 91 9.85 6.52 4.90
C ALA A 91 10.43 7.70 4.11
N ARG A 92 11.10 7.37 3.01
CA ARG A 92 11.56 8.37 2.05
C ARG A 92 10.47 8.59 1.00
N ASP A 93 10.17 9.87 0.71
CA ASP A 93 9.22 10.21 -0.35
C ASP A 93 9.67 9.66 -1.71
N ASN A 94 8.72 9.14 -2.48
CA ASN A 94 8.90 8.71 -3.86
C ASN A 94 7.81 9.30 -4.79
N GLY A 95 6.96 10.19 -4.27
CA GLY A 95 5.92 10.85 -5.03
C GLY A 95 4.73 11.23 -4.16
N ALA A 96 4.58 12.53 -3.89
CA ALA A 96 3.48 13.08 -3.12
C ALA A 96 2.08 12.69 -3.66
N PRO A 97 1.04 12.72 -2.80
CA PRO A 97 -0.35 12.48 -3.20
C PRO A 97 -0.76 13.38 -4.36
N GLY A 98 -1.30 12.77 -5.42
CA GLY A 98 -1.78 13.55 -6.56
C GLY A 98 -2.31 12.70 -7.71
N PRO A 99 -2.90 13.34 -8.72
CA PRO A 99 -3.34 12.65 -9.92
C PRO A 99 -2.13 12.10 -10.70
N ARG A 100 -2.31 10.94 -11.35
CA ARG A 100 -1.37 10.32 -12.28
C ARG A 100 -2.05 10.15 -13.65
N PRO A 101 -2.34 11.25 -14.38
CA PRO A 101 -3.13 11.19 -15.60
C PRO A 101 -2.46 10.41 -16.75
N HIS A 102 -1.14 10.22 -16.66
CA HIS A 102 -0.37 9.40 -17.60
C HIS A 102 -0.58 7.88 -17.41
N TYR A 103 -1.20 7.44 -16.30
CA TYR A 103 -1.63 6.05 -16.12
C TYR A 103 -3.04 5.85 -16.67
N HIS A 104 -4.02 6.54 -16.07
CA HIS A 104 -5.36 6.70 -16.62
C HIS A 104 -6.13 7.80 -15.89
N ALA A 105 -7.25 8.25 -16.45
CA ALA A 105 -8.14 9.21 -15.81
C ALA A 105 -8.68 8.65 -14.47
N GLY A 106 -8.66 9.45 -13.42
CA GLY A 106 -9.09 9.04 -12.08
C GLY A 106 -8.04 8.30 -11.24
N TYR A 107 -6.83 8.04 -11.76
CA TYR A 107 -5.74 7.49 -10.96
C TYR A 107 -5.19 8.57 -10.02
N TYR A 108 -5.38 8.41 -8.71
CA TYR A 108 -4.83 9.28 -7.69
C TYR A 108 -4.00 8.44 -6.71
N ALA A 109 -2.73 8.79 -6.51
CA ALA A 109 -1.81 7.96 -5.76
C ALA A 109 -0.71 8.74 -5.04
N ALA A 110 -0.06 8.05 -4.11
CA ALA A 110 1.15 8.49 -3.43
C ALA A 110 2.13 7.30 -3.30
N PHE A 111 3.43 7.61 -3.29
CA PHE A 111 4.50 6.61 -3.31
C PHE A 111 5.54 6.94 -2.24
N VAL A 112 6.03 5.91 -1.56
CA VAL A 112 7.09 6.01 -0.58
C VAL A 112 8.05 4.82 -0.71
N PHE A 113 9.29 5.02 -0.30
CA PHE A 113 10.20 3.91 -0.05
C PHE A 113 10.12 3.51 1.42
N ASP A 114 9.81 2.24 1.67
CA ASP A 114 9.84 1.66 3.01
C ASP A 114 11.30 1.60 3.56
N PRO A 115 11.51 1.12 4.80
CA PRO A 115 12.85 1.03 5.41
C PRO A 115 13.87 0.24 4.58
N ASP A 116 13.43 -0.77 3.82
CA ASP A 116 14.28 -1.62 3.00
C ASP A 116 14.41 -1.14 1.55
N GLY A 117 13.65 -0.12 1.15
CA GLY A 117 13.67 0.48 -0.19
C GLY A 117 12.67 -0.10 -1.19
N TYR A 118 11.66 -0.85 -0.73
CA TYR A 118 10.51 -1.25 -1.54
C TYR A 118 9.65 -0.04 -1.90
N ASN A 119 9.17 0.02 -3.14
CA ASN A 119 8.31 1.10 -3.60
C ASN A 119 6.85 0.81 -3.22
N ILE A 120 6.37 1.42 -2.14
CA ILE A 120 5.03 1.20 -1.62
C ILE A 120 4.11 2.33 -2.08
N GLU A 121 2.95 1.94 -2.59
CA GLU A 121 1.94 2.86 -3.10
C GLU A 121 0.60 2.69 -2.37
N ALA A 122 -0.10 3.82 -2.17
CA ALA A 122 -1.54 3.81 -1.99
C ALA A 122 -2.19 4.43 -3.22
N VAL A 123 -3.17 3.72 -3.80
CA VAL A 123 -3.85 4.14 -5.04
C VAL A 123 -5.36 4.14 -4.87
N PHE A 124 -5.98 5.26 -5.26
CA PHE A 124 -7.41 5.40 -5.44
C PHE A 124 -7.73 5.52 -6.93
N HIS A 125 -8.61 4.65 -7.42
CA HIS A 125 -9.15 4.74 -8.78
C HIS A 125 -10.52 5.43 -8.69
N GLY A 126 -10.51 6.75 -8.76
CA GLY A 126 -11.74 7.54 -8.85
C GLY A 126 -12.54 7.11 -10.07
N ARG A 127 -13.84 6.83 -9.89
CA ARG A 127 -14.72 6.59 -11.03
C ARG A 127 -14.77 7.86 -11.87
N THR A 128 -14.21 7.84 -13.06
CA THR A 128 -14.75 8.68 -14.13
C THR A 128 -16.17 8.20 -14.36
N ALA A 129 -17.16 9.07 -14.17
CA ALA A 129 -18.53 8.75 -14.57
C ALA A 129 -18.51 8.24 -16.02
N PRO A 130 -19.27 7.18 -16.37
CA PRO A 130 -19.46 6.83 -17.77
C PRO A 130 -20.00 8.06 -18.51
N GLY A 131 -19.28 8.55 -19.53
CA GLY A 131 -19.79 9.61 -20.42
C GLY A 131 -19.05 10.95 -20.43
N LEU A 132 -17.89 11.09 -19.78
CA LEU A 132 -17.00 12.24 -20.01
C LEU A 132 -15.79 11.80 -20.84
N GLU A 133 -16.04 11.48 -22.11
CA GLU A 133 -14.99 11.63 -23.11
C GLU A 133 -14.59 13.10 -23.14
N ALA A 134 -13.29 13.36 -22.98
CA ALA A 134 -12.76 14.69 -23.17
C ALA A 134 -13.07 15.12 -24.61
N THR A 135 -14.02 16.05 -24.76
CA THR A 135 -14.15 16.85 -25.97
C THR A 135 -12.87 17.64 -26.13
N ALA A 136 -11.88 17.06 -26.81
CA ALA A 136 -10.77 17.80 -27.36
C ALA A 136 -11.34 18.62 -28.53
N THR A 137 -11.78 19.84 -28.23
CA THR A 137 -12.00 20.86 -29.25
C THR A 137 -10.65 21.23 -29.86
N SER A 138 -10.47 20.87 -31.13
CA SER A 138 -9.63 21.57 -32.09
C SER A 138 -10.34 22.82 -32.61
#